data_AF-H8ZG38-F1
#
_entry.id   AF-H8ZG38-F1
#
_cell.length_a   1.000
_cell.length_b   1.000
_cell.length_c   1.000
_cell.angle_alpha   90.00
_cell.angle_beta   90.00
_cell.angle_gamma   90.00
#
_symmetry.space_group_name_H-M   'P 1'
#
loop_
_entity.id
_entity.type
_entity.pdbx_description
1 polymer ?
#
loop_
_entity_poly.entity_id
_entity_poly.type
_entity_poly.pdbx_seq_one_letter_code
_entity_poly.pdbx_strand_id
1 'polypeptide(L)'
;MNTSTADIAVLIDEEKYEEILAHPKATEEQKAVALIKLDRYKEAIDLCHNNTFEKGYCYYKLEKYKSALHTAGNKKGADWTMLRSQILYKLDRHMEALAEIKKLKLKGAILVNYAGNVAMACAENKLKSDGPEVREILEMIKNESVNIQGEVLYNLSFAYLPDRKKTLQKLKEIDTPDRTHRQLVASQIHNIEGNHQEISPSVLTKSNRAIHKYNTEGVALPNLQGSMKQFQKDSYYQNKIRRYRQTKNVPEICNIINDLEHKNTKPMIKFISKISRKNALRLEKVLKDDNLLNKSLRRIISNK
;
A
#
# COMPACT_ATOMS: atom_id res chain seq x y z
N MET A 1 46.84 11.97 -19.72
CA MET A 1 46.50 11.77 -18.30
C MET A 1 45.92 10.37 -18.17
N ASN A 2 46.66 9.43 -17.59
CA ASN A 2 46.16 8.08 -17.29
C ASN A 2 45.20 8.19 -16.10
N THR A 3 43.90 8.27 -16.35
CA THR A 3 42.92 7.97 -15.33
C THR A 3 43.04 6.47 -15.06
N SER A 4 43.72 6.12 -13.97
CA SER A 4 43.61 4.80 -13.36
C SER A 4 42.15 4.63 -12.97
N THR A 5 41.32 4.12 -13.88
CA THR A 5 39.95 3.71 -13.56
C THR A 5 40.09 2.56 -12.57
N ALA A 6 39.75 2.82 -11.31
CA ALA A 6 39.70 1.80 -10.28
C ALA A 6 38.89 0.60 -10.79
N ASP A 7 39.36 -0.61 -10.46
CA ASP A 7 38.69 -1.82 -10.89
C ASP A 7 37.21 -1.81 -10.44
N ILE A 8 36.31 -2.27 -11.30
CA ILE A 8 34.88 -2.28 -11.02
C ILE A 8 34.55 -3.10 -9.76
N ALA A 9 35.32 -4.15 -9.48
CA ALA A 9 35.18 -4.93 -8.25
C ALA A 9 35.42 -4.09 -7.00
N VAL A 10 36.47 -3.24 -7.01
CA VAL A 10 36.78 -2.33 -5.89
C VAL A 10 35.65 -1.32 -5.69
N LEU A 11 35.13 -0.75 -6.78
CA LEU A 11 34.03 0.22 -6.70
C LEU A 11 32.74 -0.40 -6.12
N ILE A 12 32.48 -1.68 -6.43
CA ILE A 12 31.33 -2.44 -5.88
C ILE A 12 31.53 -2.68 -4.39
N ASP A 13 32.71 -3.14 -3.98
CA ASP A 13 33.03 -3.43 -2.58
C ASP A 13 33.01 -2.16 -1.71
N GLU A 14 33.46 -1.03 -2.26
CA GLU A 14 33.45 0.28 -1.60
C GLU A 14 32.11 1.04 -1.73
N GLU A 15 31.08 0.42 -2.33
CA GLU A 15 29.76 1.01 -2.53
C GLU A 15 29.77 2.38 -3.26
N LYS A 16 30.73 2.58 -4.18
CA LYS A 16 30.89 3.81 -4.98
C LYS A 16 29.91 3.86 -6.14
N TYR A 17 28.62 3.93 -5.84
CA TYR A 17 27.55 3.75 -6.83
C TYR A 17 27.57 4.75 -7.98
N GLU A 18 27.88 6.03 -7.76
CA GLU A 18 27.99 7.02 -8.85
C GLU A 18 29.17 6.71 -9.79
N GLU A 19 30.29 6.21 -9.24
CA GLU A 19 31.46 5.84 -10.03
C GLU A 19 31.20 4.57 -10.85
N ILE A 20 30.45 3.61 -10.31
CA ILE A 20 29.98 2.42 -11.03
C ILE A 20 29.15 2.80 -12.27
N LEU A 21 28.28 3.82 -12.16
CA LEU A 21 27.46 4.28 -13.29
C LEU A 21 28.31 4.83 -14.44
N ALA A 22 29.36 5.58 -14.10
CA ALA A 22 30.30 6.16 -15.05
C ALA A 22 31.33 5.15 -15.59
N HIS A 23 31.51 4.01 -14.92
CA HIS A 23 32.56 3.07 -15.27
C HIS A 23 32.30 2.35 -16.62
N PRO A 24 33.26 2.35 -17.57
CA PRO A 24 33.05 1.82 -18.91
C PRO A 24 32.89 0.30 -18.96
N LYS A 25 33.43 -0.43 -17.98
CA LYS A 25 33.32 -1.89 -17.90
C LYS A 25 32.16 -2.41 -17.05
N ALA A 26 31.38 -1.52 -16.42
CA ALA A 26 30.25 -1.95 -15.60
C ALA A 26 29.12 -2.50 -16.49
N THR A 27 28.59 -3.67 -16.15
CA THR A 27 27.47 -4.28 -16.88
C THR A 27 26.17 -3.51 -16.64
N GLU A 28 25.15 -3.74 -17.47
CA GLU A 28 23.83 -3.12 -17.28
C GLU A 28 23.22 -3.51 -15.92
N GLU A 29 23.41 -4.76 -15.47
CA GLU A 29 22.95 -5.21 -14.16
C GLU A 29 23.66 -4.48 -13.02
N GLN A 30 24.99 -4.33 -13.09
CA GLN A 30 25.75 -3.59 -12.08
C GLN A 30 25.31 -2.13 -12.01
N LYS A 31 25.08 -1.50 -13.17
CA LYS A 31 24.55 -0.13 -13.25
C LYS A 31 23.12 -0.04 -12.72
N ALA A 32 22.26 -1.02 -13.00
CA ALA A 32 20.91 -1.07 -12.46
C ALA A 32 20.91 -1.18 -10.92
N VAL A 33 21.78 -2.01 -10.34
CA VAL A 33 21.95 -2.13 -8.89
C VAL A 33 22.44 -0.82 -8.29
N ALA A 34 23.44 -0.17 -8.91
CA ALA A 34 23.91 1.15 -8.47
C ALA A 34 22.79 2.21 -8.49
N LEU A 35 21.99 2.27 -9.56
CA LEU A 35 20.83 3.17 -9.63
C LEU A 35 19.80 2.87 -8.54
N ILE A 36 19.53 1.60 -8.21
CA ILE A 36 18.65 1.20 -7.11
C ILE A 36 19.17 1.71 -5.77
N LYS A 37 20.48 1.58 -5.52
CA LYS A 37 21.12 2.03 -4.29
C LYS A 37 21.12 3.55 -4.13
N LEU A 38 21.07 4.28 -5.25
CA LEU A 38 20.93 5.73 -5.32
C LEU A 38 19.45 6.20 -5.34
N ASP A 39 18.48 5.33 -5.08
CA ASP A 39 17.04 5.61 -5.14
C ASP A 39 16.53 6.08 -6.54
N ARG A 40 17.31 5.86 -7.61
CA ARG A 40 16.99 6.24 -9.00
C ARG A 40 16.21 5.13 -9.73
N TYR A 41 15.09 4.71 -9.13
CA TYR A 41 14.33 3.52 -9.56
C TYR A 41 13.75 3.60 -10.98
N LYS A 42 13.44 4.80 -11.50
CA LYS A 42 12.90 4.95 -12.86
C LYS A 42 13.97 4.60 -13.90
N GLU A 43 15.18 5.12 -13.72
CA GLU A 43 16.31 4.87 -14.60
C GLU A 43 16.76 3.40 -14.50
N ALA A 44 16.75 2.84 -13.29
CA ALA A 44 17.11 1.44 -13.07
C ALA A 44 16.22 0.46 -13.88
N ILE A 45 14.92 0.77 -14.05
CA ILE A 45 13.99 -0.09 -14.80
C ILE A 45 14.39 -0.24 -16.26
N ASP A 46 14.93 0.83 -16.86
CA ASP A 46 15.29 0.87 -18.27
C ASP A 46 16.52 0.01 -18.56
N LEU A 47 17.42 -0.14 -17.58
CA LEU A 47 18.58 -1.03 -17.65
C LEU A 47 18.26 -2.47 -17.22
N CYS A 48 17.17 -2.71 -16.50
CA CYS A 48 16.82 -4.05 -16.05
C CYS A 48 16.22 -4.90 -17.17
N HIS A 49 16.80 -6.09 -17.38
CA HIS A 49 16.17 -7.16 -18.15
C HIS A 49 14.78 -7.54 -17.59
N ASN A 50 13.95 -8.13 -18.45
CA ASN A 50 12.62 -8.56 -18.05
C ASN A 50 12.70 -9.69 -17.01
N ASN A 51 11.79 -9.68 -16.04
CA ASN A 51 11.66 -10.73 -15.02
C ASN A 51 12.85 -10.86 -14.05
N THR A 52 13.66 -9.82 -13.84
CA THR A 52 14.70 -9.79 -12.80
C THR A 52 14.17 -9.29 -11.46
N PHE A 53 14.91 -9.57 -10.38
CA PHE A 53 14.56 -9.13 -9.02
C PHE A 53 14.57 -7.62 -8.92
N GLU A 54 15.62 -7.01 -9.46
CA GLU A 54 15.87 -5.57 -9.53
C GLU A 54 14.68 -4.85 -10.18
N LYS A 55 14.17 -5.37 -11.30
CA LYS A 55 13.00 -4.80 -11.98
C LYS A 55 11.74 -4.88 -11.13
N GLY A 56 11.52 -6.02 -10.48
CA GLY A 56 10.40 -6.23 -9.56
C GLY A 56 10.46 -5.29 -8.36
N TYR A 57 11.65 -5.12 -7.78
CA TYR A 57 11.92 -4.22 -6.67
C TYR A 57 11.72 -2.75 -7.07
N CYS A 58 12.20 -2.34 -8.25
CA CYS A 58 11.96 -0.98 -8.75
C CYS A 58 10.47 -0.70 -8.95
N TYR A 59 9.71 -1.64 -9.53
CA TYR A 59 8.26 -1.50 -9.63
C TYR A 59 7.60 -1.37 -8.25
N TYR A 60 8.05 -2.14 -7.25
CA TYR A 60 7.56 -2.03 -5.89
C TYR A 60 7.83 -0.64 -5.29
N LYS A 61 9.06 -0.13 -5.42
CA LYS A 61 9.47 1.18 -4.87
C LYS A 61 8.79 2.36 -5.57
N LEU A 62 8.42 2.20 -6.83
CA LEU A 62 7.61 3.16 -7.60
C LEU A 62 6.09 2.98 -7.41
N GLU A 63 5.66 2.19 -6.43
CA GLU A 63 4.25 1.92 -6.12
C GLU A 63 3.46 1.28 -7.28
N LYS A 64 4.15 0.71 -8.27
CA LYS A 64 3.57 -0.04 -9.40
C LYS A 64 3.34 -1.51 -8.99
N TYR A 65 2.61 -1.73 -7.91
CA TYR A 65 2.49 -3.04 -7.23
C TYR A 65 1.96 -4.18 -8.11
N LYS A 66 1.04 -3.90 -9.05
CA LYS A 66 0.54 -4.92 -10.00
C LYS A 66 1.63 -5.39 -10.96
N SER A 67 2.43 -4.46 -11.48
CA SER A 67 3.58 -4.77 -12.33
C SER A 67 4.65 -5.52 -11.54
N ALA A 68 4.93 -5.07 -10.30
CA ALA A 68 5.86 -5.75 -9.40
C ALA A 68 5.44 -7.21 -9.15
N LEU A 69 4.15 -7.44 -8.88
CA LEU A 69 3.62 -8.78 -8.66
C LEU A 69 3.72 -9.66 -9.92
N HIS A 70 3.43 -9.09 -11.09
CA HIS A 70 3.57 -9.79 -12.36
C HIS A 70 5.03 -10.21 -12.61
N THR A 71 5.98 -9.30 -12.39
CA THR A 71 7.42 -9.58 -12.51
C THR A 71 7.88 -10.63 -11.50
N ALA A 72 7.40 -10.56 -10.25
CA ALA A 72 7.72 -11.55 -9.23
C ALA A 72 7.17 -12.94 -9.55
N GLY A 73 5.93 -13.01 -10.05
CA GLY A 73 5.26 -14.27 -10.37
C GLY A 73 5.39 -15.31 -9.25
N ASN A 74 5.70 -16.55 -9.62
CA ASN A 74 5.92 -17.67 -8.70
C ASN A 74 7.41 -18.01 -8.51
N LYS A 75 8.31 -17.03 -8.65
CA LYS A 75 9.76 -17.25 -8.49
C LYS A 75 10.11 -17.74 -7.08
N LYS A 76 11.12 -18.61 -6.98
CA LYS A 76 11.58 -19.18 -5.72
C LYS A 76 12.72 -18.35 -5.13
N GLY A 77 13.00 -18.52 -3.84
CA GLY A 77 14.06 -17.82 -3.12
C GLY A 77 13.52 -16.89 -2.04
N ALA A 78 14.33 -16.65 -1.01
CA ALA A 78 13.92 -15.87 0.16
C ALA A 78 13.56 -14.42 -0.22
N ASP A 79 14.38 -13.78 -1.05
CA ASP A 79 14.18 -12.39 -1.47
C ASP A 79 12.90 -12.23 -2.30
N TRP A 80 12.66 -13.14 -3.25
CA TRP A 80 11.43 -13.16 -4.03
C TRP A 80 10.19 -13.37 -3.17
N THR A 81 10.28 -14.25 -2.16
CA THR A 81 9.18 -14.53 -1.24
C THR A 81 8.88 -13.31 -0.36
N MET A 82 9.92 -12.66 0.16
CA MET A 82 9.80 -11.42 0.94
C MET A 82 9.18 -10.30 0.10
N LEU A 83 9.72 -10.05 -1.09
CA LEU A 83 9.21 -9.02 -2.00
C LEU A 83 7.74 -9.28 -2.37
N ARG A 84 7.36 -10.53 -2.66
CA ARG A 84 5.97 -10.89 -2.96
C ARG A 84 5.06 -10.63 -1.77
N SER A 85 5.45 -11.01 -0.55
CA SER A 85 4.69 -10.72 0.65
C SER A 85 4.47 -9.21 0.83
N GLN A 86 5.52 -8.40 0.66
CA GLN A 86 5.43 -6.94 0.75
C GLN A 86 4.51 -6.34 -0.33
N ILE A 87 4.59 -6.83 -1.57
CA ILE A 87 3.71 -6.40 -2.67
C ILE A 87 2.25 -6.76 -2.36
N LEU A 88 1.99 -7.98 -1.89
CA LEU A 88 0.65 -8.44 -1.53
C LEU A 88 0.07 -7.64 -0.36
N TYR A 89 0.89 -7.31 0.63
CA TYR A 89 0.50 -6.42 1.75
C TYR A 89 0.07 -5.04 1.23
N LYS A 90 0.84 -4.43 0.32
CA LYS A 90 0.50 -3.13 -0.29
C LYS A 90 -0.73 -3.17 -1.21
N LEU A 91 -1.18 -4.35 -1.60
CA LEU A 91 -2.40 -4.57 -2.39
C LEU A 91 -3.61 -4.97 -1.52
N ASP A 92 -3.52 -4.85 -0.20
CA ASP A 92 -4.54 -5.27 0.78
C ASP A 92 -4.91 -6.76 0.66
N ARG A 93 -3.94 -7.60 0.23
CA ARG A 93 -4.07 -9.06 0.11
C ARG A 93 -3.39 -9.75 1.29
N HIS A 94 -3.72 -9.32 2.51
CA HIS A 94 -2.98 -9.69 3.73
C HIS A 94 -2.94 -11.20 4.02
N MET A 95 -4.02 -11.95 3.76
CA MET A 95 -4.00 -13.41 3.93
C MET A 95 -3.03 -14.12 2.96
N GLU A 96 -2.90 -13.61 1.74
CA GLU A 96 -1.95 -14.16 0.76
C GLU A 96 -0.52 -13.75 1.10
N ALA A 97 -0.33 -12.52 1.57
CA ALA A 97 0.96 -12.05 2.07
C ALA A 97 1.43 -12.85 3.30
N LEU A 98 0.50 -13.25 4.19
CA LEU A 98 0.76 -14.17 5.31
C LEU A 98 1.20 -15.56 4.81
N ALA A 99 0.49 -16.12 3.83
CA ALA A 99 0.85 -17.42 3.27
C ALA A 99 2.23 -17.41 2.61
N GLU A 100 2.66 -16.28 2.03
CA GLU A 100 4.01 -16.13 1.48
C GLU A 100 5.07 -16.01 2.58
N ILE A 101 4.90 -15.10 3.54
CA ILE A 101 5.94 -14.83 4.54
C ILE A 101 6.16 -16.01 5.50
N LYS A 102 5.12 -16.83 5.75
CA LYS A 102 5.23 -18.08 6.53
C LYS A 102 6.21 -19.10 5.95
N LYS A 103 6.57 -18.97 4.66
CA LYS A 103 7.57 -19.84 4.02
C LYS A 103 9.01 -19.48 4.42
N LEU A 104 9.21 -18.36 5.10
CA LEU A 104 10.51 -17.87 5.56
C LEU A 104 10.74 -18.17 7.04
N LYS A 105 12.00 -18.14 7.47
CA LYS A 105 12.34 -18.18 8.90
C LYS A 105 11.88 -16.87 9.55
N LEU A 106 10.86 -16.94 10.40
CA LEU A 106 10.26 -15.80 11.08
C LEU A 106 11.16 -15.33 12.23
N LYS A 107 12.13 -14.45 11.92
CA LYS A 107 13.04 -13.82 12.89
C LYS A 107 13.35 -12.37 12.51
N GLY A 108 13.75 -11.55 13.47
CA GLY A 108 14.12 -10.15 13.27
C GLY A 108 13.09 -9.37 12.45
N ALA A 109 13.54 -8.66 11.40
CA ALA A 109 12.67 -7.87 10.52
C ALA A 109 11.59 -8.70 9.80
N ILE A 110 11.82 -10.00 9.56
CA ILE A 110 10.81 -10.88 8.95
C ILE A 110 9.64 -11.09 9.92
N LEU A 111 9.93 -11.27 11.21
CA LEU A 111 8.91 -11.40 12.25
C LEU A 111 8.10 -10.11 12.42
N VAL A 112 8.76 -8.94 12.37
CA VAL A 112 8.09 -7.62 12.36
C VAL A 112 7.07 -7.53 11.22
N ASN A 113 7.49 -7.88 10.00
CA ASN A 113 6.62 -7.87 8.83
C ASN A 113 5.48 -8.89 8.94
N TYR A 114 5.74 -10.08 9.49
CA TYR A 114 4.72 -11.09 9.73
C TYR A 114 3.65 -10.58 10.72
N ALA A 115 4.08 -9.96 11.82
CA ALA A 115 3.19 -9.34 12.79
C ALA A 115 2.30 -8.25 12.18
N GLY A 116 2.86 -7.39 11.32
CA GLY A 116 2.09 -6.38 10.59
C GLY A 116 1.03 -6.99 9.67
N ASN A 117 1.34 -8.10 9.00
CA ASN A 117 0.36 -8.82 8.18
C ASN A 117 -0.75 -9.46 9.02
N VAL A 118 -0.41 -10.08 10.16
CA VAL A 118 -1.41 -10.69 11.07
C VAL A 118 -2.33 -9.62 11.63
N ALA A 119 -1.78 -8.50 12.07
CA ALA A 119 -2.54 -7.39 12.62
C ALA A 119 -3.57 -6.84 11.62
N MET A 120 -3.17 -6.65 10.35
CA MET A 120 -4.11 -6.19 9.31
C MET A 120 -5.17 -7.25 8.99
N ALA A 121 -4.80 -8.53 8.92
CA ALA A 121 -5.78 -9.60 8.73
C ALA A 121 -6.80 -9.68 9.89
N CYS A 122 -6.39 -9.40 11.12
CA CYS A 122 -7.28 -9.26 12.28
C CYS A 122 -8.19 -8.03 12.13
N ALA A 123 -7.65 -6.86 11.75
CA ALA A 123 -8.42 -5.65 11.54
C ALA A 123 -9.49 -5.80 10.43
N GLU A 124 -9.24 -6.67 9.44
CA GLU A 124 -10.18 -7.06 8.40
C GLU A 124 -11.18 -8.15 8.82
N ASN A 125 -11.16 -8.60 10.07
CA ASN A 125 -11.94 -9.73 10.61
C ASN A 125 -11.68 -11.08 9.89
N LYS A 126 -10.52 -11.27 9.27
CA LYS A 126 -10.12 -12.55 8.66
C LYS A 126 -9.43 -13.48 9.67
N LEU A 127 -8.82 -12.91 10.70
CA LEU A 127 -8.24 -13.60 11.85
C LEU A 127 -8.80 -13.01 13.15
N LYS A 128 -8.65 -13.73 14.26
CA LYS A 128 -9.03 -13.26 15.60
C LYS A 128 -7.87 -12.52 16.24
N SER A 129 -8.11 -11.34 16.81
CA SER A 129 -7.08 -10.51 17.46
C SER A 129 -6.40 -11.17 18.66
N ASP A 130 -7.03 -12.16 19.29
CA ASP A 130 -6.45 -13.01 20.36
C ASP A 130 -6.32 -14.48 19.89
N GLY A 131 -6.18 -14.67 18.57
CA GLY A 131 -6.13 -15.96 17.90
C GLY A 131 -4.78 -16.69 18.01
N PRO A 132 -4.68 -17.89 17.42
CA PRO A 132 -3.46 -18.69 17.48
C PRO A 132 -2.25 -18.01 16.83
N GLU A 133 -2.43 -17.29 15.72
CA GLU A 133 -1.33 -16.57 15.04
C GLU A 133 -0.74 -15.46 15.91
N VAL A 134 -1.58 -14.72 16.65
CA VAL A 134 -1.11 -13.68 17.57
C VAL A 134 -0.36 -14.30 18.74
N ARG A 135 -0.86 -15.41 19.30
CA ARG A 135 -0.17 -16.15 20.37
C ARG A 135 1.18 -16.71 19.92
N GLU A 136 1.23 -17.27 18.71
CA GLU A 136 2.46 -17.78 18.10
C GLU A 136 3.52 -16.67 18.00
N ILE A 137 3.14 -15.48 17.53
CA ILE A 137 4.05 -14.34 17.45
C ILE A 137 4.54 -13.93 18.85
N LEU A 138 3.65 -13.85 19.83
CA LEU A 138 4.01 -13.50 21.21
C LEU A 138 5.01 -14.49 21.85
N GLU A 139 5.00 -15.75 21.42
CA GLU A 139 6.02 -16.72 21.84
C GLU A 139 7.35 -16.48 21.10
N MET A 140 7.30 -16.29 19.78
CA MET A 140 8.50 -16.07 18.95
C MET A 140 9.32 -14.84 19.39
N ILE A 141 8.65 -13.74 19.77
CA ILE A 141 9.34 -12.50 20.14
C ILE A 141 10.17 -12.59 21.41
N LYS A 142 9.91 -13.55 22.30
CA LYS A 142 10.67 -13.68 23.56
C LYS A 142 12.16 -13.90 23.33
N ASN A 143 12.52 -14.48 22.19
CA ASN A 143 13.90 -14.77 21.79
C ASN A 143 14.53 -13.66 20.92
N GLU A 144 13.83 -12.54 20.71
CA GLU A 144 14.29 -11.44 19.88
C GLU A 144 14.86 -10.28 20.70
N SER A 145 15.63 -9.40 20.06
CA SER A 145 16.11 -8.18 20.69
C SER A 145 14.97 -7.24 21.12
N VAL A 146 15.22 -6.40 22.13
CA VAL A 146 14.25 -5.43 22.68
C VAL A 146 13.63 -4.54 21.58
N ASN A 147 14.43 -4.15 20.58
CA ASN A 147 13.96 -3.32 19.46
C ASN A 147 12.95 -4.07 18.58
N ILE A 148 13.26 -5.32 18.22
CA ILE A 148 12.35 -6.16 17.44
C ILE A 148 11.07 -6.46 18.21
N GLN A 149 11.18 -6.76 19.52
CA GLN A 149 10.01 -6.93 20.38
C GLN A 149 9.11 -5.70 20.36
N GLY A 150 9.69 -4.49 20.45
CA GLY A 150 8.95 -3.24 20.38
C GLY A 150 8.18 -3.06 19.08
N GLU A 151 8.83 -3.30 17.93
CA GLU A 151 8.19 -3.18 16.62
C GLU A 151 7.08 -4.21 16.40
N VAL A 152 7.29 -5.45 16.85
CA VAL A 152 6.27 -6.50 16.75
C VAL A 152 5.06 -6.15 17.59
N LEU A 153 5.26 -5.74 18.86
CA LEU A 153 4.16 -5.38 19.75
C LEU A 153 3.41 -4.14 19.26
N TYR A 154 4.12 -3.15 18.72
CA TYR A 154 3.50 -2.00 18.05
C TYR A 154 2.63 -2.45 16.88
N ASN A 155 3.14 -3.30 15.99
CA ASN A 155 2.36 -3.81 14.87
C ASN A 155 1.13 -4.61 15.34
N LEU A 156 1.27 -5.47 16.35
CA LEU A 156 0.16 -6.26 16.89
C LEU A 156 -0.93 -5.40 17.55
N SER A 157 -0.62 -4.20 18.03
CA SER A 157 -1.63 -3.28 18.54
C SER A 157 -2.71 -2.96 17.49
N PHE A 158 -2.34 -2.97 16.20
CA PHE A 158 -3.27 -2.74 15.10
C PHE A 158 -4.26 -3.88 14.86
N ALA A 159 -4.04 -5.06 15.44
CA ALA A 159 -5.01 -6.15 15.40
C ALA A 159 -6.34 -5.78 16.07
N TYR A 160 -6.34 -4.75 16.91
CA TYR A 160 -7.51 -4.28 17.65
C TYR A 160 -8.11 -2.99 17.08
N LEU A 161 -7.64 -2.49 15.93
CA LEU A 161 -8.12 -1.24 15.32
C LEU A 161 -9.66 -1.05 15.30
N PRO A 162 -10.49 -2.09 15.07
CA PRO A 162 -11.94 -1.96 15.16
C PRO A 162 -12.47 -1.56 16.55
N ASP A 163 -11.73 -1.85 17.63
CA ASP A 163 -12.01 -1.47 19.01
C ASP A 163 -11.01 -0.40 19.47
N ARG A 164 -11.46 0.86 19.43
CA ARG A 164 -10.67 2.02 19.85
C ARG A 164 -10.15 1.89 21.28
N LYS A 165 -10.97 1.40 22.21
CA LYS A 165 -10.60 1.31 23.63
C LYS A 165 -9.51 0.27 23.83
N LYS A 166 -9.67 -0.91 23.22
CA LYS A 166 -8.68 -1.99 23.30
C LYS A 166 -7.39 -1.65 22.56
N THR A 167 -7.46 -0.97 21.42
CA THR A 167 -6.28 -0.44 20.71
C THR A 167 -5.49 0.51 21.61
N LEU A 168 -6.17 1.49 22.22
CA LEU A 168 -5.54 2.46 23.11
C LEU A 168 -4.90 1.78 24.33
N GLN A 169 -5.59 0.80 24.93
CA GLN A 169 -5.03 0.00 26.01
C GLN A 169 -3.74 -0.70 25.57
N LYS A 170 -3.75 -1.38 24.42
CA LYS A 170 -2.57 -2.11 23.91
C LYS A 170 -1.39 -1.20 23.59
N LEU A 171 -1.64 -0.01 23.05
CA LEU A 171 -0.60 0.99 22.82
C LEU A 171 -0.01 1.50 24.14
N LYS A 172 -0.84 1.74 25.16
CA LYS A 172 -0.38 2.16 26.49
C LYS A 172 0.42 1.08 27.23
N GLU A 173 0.08 -0.19 27.04
CA GLU A 173 0.84 -1.33 27.59
C GLU A 173 2.29 -1.39 27.07
N ILE A 174 2.55 -0.83 25.88
CA ILE A 174 3.88 -0.84 25.24
C ILE A 174 4.57 0.53 25.28
N ASP A 175 3.86 1.57 25.72
CA ASP A 175 4.36 2.93 25.90
C ASP A 175 5.11 3.03 27.24
N THR A 176 6.34 2.52 27.26
CA THR A 176 7.24 2.66 28.41
C THR A 176 8.19 3.85 28.21
N PRO A 177 8.71 4.45 29.30
CA PRO A 177 9.56 5.64 29.22
C PRO A 177 10.86 5.46 28.41
N ASP A 178 11.31 4.22 28.16
CA ASP A 178 12.67 3.91 27.73
C ASP A 178 12.75 3.05 26.45
N ARG A 179 12.29 3.59 25.31
CA ARG A 179 12.49 3.00 23.97
C ARG A 179 12.58 4.04 22.85
N THR A 180 13.44 3.79 21.88
CA THR A 180 13.60 4.57 20.64
C THR A 180 12.31 4.68 19.81
N HIS A 181 11.35 3.76 19.99
CA HIS A 181 10.02 3.75 19.36
C HIS A 181 8.96 4.58 20.09
N ARG A 182 9.29 5.18 21.25
CA ARG A 182 8.35 5.92 22.11
C ARG A 182 7.63 7.05 21.38
N GLN A 183 8.33 7.81 20.54
CA GLN A 183 7.73 8.94 19.84
C GLN A 183 6.65 8.50 18.84
N LEU A 184 6.80 7.33 18.20
CA LEU A 184 5.80 6.77 17.29
C LEU A 184 4.58 6.23 18.04
N VAL A 185 4.81 5.53 19.16
CA VAL A 185 3.73 5.00 20.01
C VAL A 185 2.92 6.15 20.62
N ALA A 186 3.59 7.13 21.23
CA ALA A 186 2.96 8.31 21.81
C ALA A 186 2.18 9.11 20.75
N SER A 187 2.76 9.32 19.56
CA SER A 187 2.06 9.96 18.44
C SER A 187 0.78 9.21 18.05
N GLN A 188 0.82 7.87 18.05
CA GLN A 188 -0.35 7.06 17.73
C GLN A 188 -1.41 7.11 18.83
N ILE A 189 -1.00 7.12 20.10
CA ILE A 189 -1.88 7.31 21.27
C ILE A 189 -2.60 8.66 21.16
N HIS A 190 -1.85 9.75 20.99
CA HIS A 190 -2.40 11.09 20.84
C HIS A 190 -3.32 11.20 19.63
N ASN A 191 -2.98 10.57 18.51
CA ASN A 191 -3.85 10.53 17.34
C ASN A 191 -5.19 9.83 17.62
N ILE A 192 -5.18 8.72 18.37
CA ILE A 192 -6.41 8.00 18.74
C ILE A 192 -7.22 8.80 19.77
N GLU A 193 -6.57 9.48 20.71
CA GLU A 193 -7.21 10.30 21.74
C GLU A 193 -7.75 11.62 21.19
N GLY A 194 -7.29 12.07 20.03
CA GLY A 194 -7.63 13.37 19.43
C GLY A 194 -6.74 14.51 19.92
N ASN A 195 -5.66 14.20 20.63
CA ASN A 195 -4.69 15.14 21.18
C ASN A 195 -3.67 15.57 20.11
N HIS A 196 -4.15 16.05 18.97
CA HIS A 196 -3.30 16.24 17.80
C HIS A 196 -2.14 17.21 18.04
N GLN A 197 -2.30 18.23 18.88
CA GLN A 197 -1.24 19.20 19.19
C GLN A 197 0.02 18.58 19.84
N GLU A 198 -0.13 17.42 20.48
CA GLU A 198 0.97 16.69 21.14
C GLU A 198 1.76 15.80 20.16
N ILE A 199 1.32 15.71 18.91
CA ILE A 199 1.99 14.89 17.89
C ILE A 199 3.09 15.69 17.23
N SER A 200 4.34 15.27 17.39
CA SER A 200 5.47 15.91 16.71
C SER A 200 5.46 15.59 15.20
N PRO A 201 5.40 16.58 14.29
CA PRO A 201 5.41 16.30 12.85
C PRO A 201 6.73 15.70 12.34
N SER A 202 7.85 15.93 13.05
CA SER A 202 9.17 15.46 12.64
C SER A 202 9.30 13.93 12.69
N VAL A 203 8.53 13.28 13.55
CA VAL A 203 8.57 11.82 13.74
C VAL A 203 7.62 11.07 12.80
N LEU A 204 6.78 11.81 12.07
CA LEU A 204 5.81 11.24 11.15
C LEU A 204 6.40 11.05 9.74
N THR A 205 5.94 10.00 9.06
CA THR A 205 6.20 9.85 7.62
C THR A 205 5.58 10.99 6.82
N LYS A 206 6.02 11.21 5.57
CA LYS A 206 5.44 12.23 4.68
C LYS A 206 3.91 12.11 4.55
N SER A 207 3.40 10.88 4.44
CA SER A 207 1.96 10.60 4.38
C SER A 207 1.26 10.93 5.70
N ASN A 208 1.82 10.47 6.83
CA ASN A 208 1.24 10.71 8.15
C ASN A 208 1.28 12.20 8.54
N ARG A 209 2.30 12.95 8.12
CA ARG A 209 2.33 14.43 8.26
C ARG A 209 1.16 15.09 7.55
N ALA A 210 0.81 14.65 6.35
CA ALA A 210 -0.32 15.21 5.61
C ALA A 210 -1.66 14.92 6.31
N ILE A 211 -1.83 13.71 6.87
CA ILE A 211 -3.01 13.33 7.66
C ILE A 211 -3.07 14.11 8.97
N HIS A 212 -1.96 14.22 9.68
CA HIS A 212 -1.85 14.99 10.91
C HIS A 212 -2.19 16.47 10.67
N LYS A 213 -1.61 17.09 9.63
CA LYS A 213 -1.92 18.46 9.20
C LYS A 213 -3.41 18.65 8.90
N TYR A 214 -4.02 17.66 8.24
CA TYR A 214 -5.46 17.66 7.99
C TYR A 214 -6.27 17.63 9.30
N ASN A 215 -5.88 16.79 10.25
CA ASN A 215 -6.55 16.65 11.54
C ASN A 215 -6.34 17.85 12.48
N THR A 216 -5.22 18.57 12.39
CA THR A 216 -4.90 19.73 13.25
C THR A 216 -5.40 21.07 12.71
N GLU A 217 -5.21 21.34 11.42
CA GLU A 217 -5.42 22.68 10.84
C GLU A 217 -6.78 22.83 10.16
N GLY A 218 -7.42 21.72 9.80
CA GLY A 218 -8.83 21.69 9.41
C GLY A 218 -9.33 22.67 8.34
N VAL A 219 -8.55 23.19 7.36
CA VAL A 219 -9.06 24.02 6.22
C VAL A 219 -8.06 23.96 5.03
N ALA A 220 -8.34 23.79 3.72
CA ALA A 220 -9.43 24.26 2.84
C ALA A 220 -9.88 23.21 1.78
N LEU A 221 -11.20 23.21 1.49
CA LEU A 221 -11.97 22.30 0.61
C LEU A 221 -11.48 22.03 -0.84
N PRO A 222 -10.76 22.90 -1.57
CA PRO A 222 -10.53 22.67 -3.01
C PRO A 222 -9.61 21.48 -3.31
N ASN A 223 -8.54 21.31 -2.52
CA ASN A 223 -7.56 20.23 -2.73
C ASN A 223 -8.00 18.91 -2.08
N LEU A 224 -8.82 18.99 -1.02
CA LEU A 224 -9.39 17.82 -0.37
C LEU A 224 -10.45 17.15 -1.25
N GLN A 225 -11.28 17.89 -1.98
CA GLN A 225 -12.17 17.27 -2.97
C GLN A 225 -11.38 16.55 -4.07
N GLY A 226 -10.19 17.04 -4.45
CA GLY A 226 -9.32 16.35 -5.40
C GLY A 226 -8.80 15.03 -4.85
N SER A 227 -8.17 15.07 -3.67
CA SER A 227 -7.53 13.91 -3.04
C SER A 227 -8.51 12.90 -2.46
N MET A 228 -9.62 13.34 -1.83
CA MET A 228 -10.70 12.46 -1.40
C MET A 228 -11.53 11.95 -2.56
N LYS A 229 -11.79 12.72 -3.64
CA LYS A 229 -12.42 12.11 -4.84
C LYS A 229 -11.49 11.10 -5.50
N GLN A 230 -10.18 11.28 -5.43
CA GLN A 230 -9.23 10.31 -5.97
C GLN A 230 -9.17 9.05 -5.07
N PHE A 231 -9.03 9.21 -3.76
CA PHE A 231 -9.05 8.12 -2.78
C PHE A 231 -10.40 7.37 -2.74
N GLN A 232 -11.53 8.07 -2.78
CA GLN A 232 -12.86 7.46 -2.88
C GLN A 232 -13.09 6.84 -4.27
N LYS A 233 -12.55 7.40 -5.37
CA LYS A 233 -12.57 6.74 -6.69
C LYS A 233 -11.77 5.45 -6.70
N ASP A 234 -10.61 5.46 -6.05
CA ASP A 234 -9.67 4.36 -6.12
C ASP A 234 -10.04 3.24 -5.14
N SER A 235 -10.54 3.56 -3.94
CA SER A 235 -10.90 2.57 -2.91
C SER A 235 -12.40 2.23 -2.81
N TYR A 236 -13.33 3.20 -2.93
CA TYR A 236 -14.76 2.92 -2.72
C TYR A 236 -15.40 2.26 -3.96
N TYR A 237 -15.15 2.78 -5.16
CA TYR A 237 -15.74 2.21 -6.38
C TYR A 237 -15.08 0.90 -6.80
N GLN A 238 -13.77 0.72 -6.58
CA GLN A 238 -13.11 -0.56 -6.88
C GLN A 238 -13.59 -1.66 -5.93
N ASN A 239 -13.75 -1.39 -4.62
CA ASN A 239 -14.25 -2.38 -3.67
C ASN A 239 -15.74 -2.67 -3.81
N LYS A 240 -16.58 -1.67 -4.14
CA LYS A 240 -17.99 -1.95 -4.49
C LYS A 240 -18.10 -2.75 -5.79
N ILE A 241 -17.40 -2.39 -6.86
CA ILE A 241 -17.43 -3.15 -8.13
C ILE A 241 -16.90 -4.58 -7.94
N ARG A 242 -15.91 -4.79 -7.07
CA ARG A 242 -15.38 -6.12 -6.74
C ARG A 242 -16.39 -6.97 -5.96
N ARG A 243 -17.17 -6.37 -5.05
CA ARG A 243 -18.28 -7.04 -4.33
C ARG A 243 -19.51 -7.27 -5.24
N TYR A 244 -19.85 -6.33 -6.12
CA TYR A 244 -20.99 -6.45 -7.06
C TYR A 244 -20.77 -7.41 -8.22
N ARG A 245 -19.53 -7.89 -8.47
CA ARG A 245 -19.30 -9.01 -9.40
C ARG A 245 -19.92 -10.33 -8.91
N GLN A 246 -20.35 -10.42 -7.65
CA GLN A 246 -20.82 -11.64 -7.03
C GLN A 246 -22.34 -11.70 -6.78
N THR A 247 -23.09 -10.59 -6.93
CA THR A 247 -24.53 -10.57 -6.63
C THR A 247 -25.37 -10.05 -7.81
N LYS A 248 -26.35 -10.85 -8.25
CA LYS A 248 -27.24 -10.59 -9.40
C LYS A 248 -28.40 -9.62 -9.12
N ASN A 249 -28.40 -8.90 -8.00
CA ASN A 249 -29.55 -8.04 -7.65
C ASN A 249 -29.27 -6.56 -7.96
N VAL A 250 -29.95 -6.11 -9.01
CA VAL A 250 -30.03 -4.76 -9.60
C VAL A 250 -30.75 -3.66 -8.75
N PRO A 251 -31.55 -3.93 -7.70
CA PRO A 251 -32.35 -2.88 -7.04
C PRO A 251 -31.57 -1.69 -6.44
N GLU A 252 -30.36 -1.91 -5.91
CA GLU A 252 -29.59 -0.83 -5.26
C GLU A 252 -28.96 0.16 -6.24
N ILE A 253 -28.69 -0.25 -7.48
CA ILE A 253 -28.17 0.66 -8.52
C ILE A 253 -29.29 1.63 -8.95
N CYS A 254 -30.53 1.14 -9.05
CA CYS A 254 -31.69 1.97 -9.37
C CYS A 254 -31.94 3.03 -8.27
N ASN A 255 -31.75 2.68 -6.99
CA ASN A 255 -31.88 3.65 -5.90
C ASN A 255 -30.78 4.73 -5.94
N ILE A 256 -29.54 4.35 -6.25
CA ILE A 256 -28.44 5.32 -6.45
C ILE A 256 -28.69 6.22 -7.67
N ILE A 257 -29.30 5.69 -8.73
CA ILE A 257 -29.70 6.47 -9.91
C ILE A 257 -30.81 7.46 -9.56
N ASN A 258 -31.85 7.03 -8.84
CA ASN A 258 -32.95 7.90 -8.41
C ASN A 258 -32.48 9.02 -7.47
N ASP A 259 -31.56 8.74 -6.53
CA ASP A 259 -30.99 9.76 -5.65
C ASP A 259 -30.14 10.80 -6.42
N LEU A 260 -29.60 10.42 -7.58
CA LEU A 260 -28.75 11.27 -8.42
C LEU A 260 -29.55 12.04 -9.49
N GLU A 261 -30.73 11.57 -9.90
CA GLU A 261 -31.67 12.31 -10.76
C GLU A 261 -32.03 13.68 -10.16
N HIS A 262 -32.08 13.77 -8.83
CA HIS A 262 -32.45 15.00 -8.12
C HIS A 262 -31.30 16.00 -7.92
N LYS A 263 -30.02 15.64 -8.20
CA LYS A 263 -28.87 16.52 -7.93
C LYS A 263 -27.76 16.42 -8.98
N ASN A 264 -27.73 17.41 -9.88
CA ASN A 264 -26.62 17.83 -10.74
C ASN A 264 -25.97 16.71 -11.58
N THR A 265 -26.30 16.67 -12.87
CA THR A 265 -25.96 15.59 -13.83
C THR A 265 -24.50 15.55 -14.32
N LYS A 266 -23.67 16.57 -14.05
CA LYS A 266 -22.27 16.66 -14.53
C LYS A 266 -21.34 15.53 -14.02
N PRO A 267 -21.36 15.13 -12.73
CA PRO A 267 -20.53 14.04 -12.23
C PRO A 267 -20.90 12.69 -12.89
N MET A 268 -22.17 12.51 -13.26
CA MET A 268 -22.69 11.27 -13.84
C MET A 268 -22.19 11.07 -15.27
N ILE A 269 -22.20 12.12 -16.10
CA ILE A 269 -21.63 12.09 -17.46
C ILE A 269 -20.13 11.76 -17.42
N LYS A 270 -19.39 12.33 -16.45
CA LYS A 270 -17.95 12.06 -16.26
C LYS A 270 -17.67 10.66 -15.72
N PHE A 271 -18.61 10.04 -15.01
CA PHE A 271 -18.53 8.66 -14.58
C PHE A 271 -18.76 7.72 -15.77
N ILE A 272 -19.84 7.95 -16.53
CA ILE A 272 -20.22 7.15 -17.71
C ILE A 272 -19.10 7.13 -18.76
N SER A 273 -18.43 8.26 -19.01
CA SER A 273 -17.30 8.33 -19.97
C SER A 273 -16.11 7.45 -19.61
N LYS A 274 -15.96 7.10 -18.33
CA LYS A 274 -14.88 6.23 -17.82
C LYS A 274 -15.24 4.75 -17.80
N ILE A 275 -16.48 4.38 -18.11
CA ILE A 275 -16.92 2.98 -18.16
C ILE A 275 -16.37 2.30 -19.44
N SER A 276 -16.00 1.02 -19.33
CA SER A 276 -15.61 0.21 -20.49
C SER A 276 -16.80 -0.09 -21.39
N ARG A 277 -16.58 -0.26 -22.70
CA ARG A 277 -17.65 -0.47 -23.70
C ARG A 277 -18.62 -1.60 -23.33
N LYS A 278 -18.09 -2.74 -22.83
CA LYS A 278 -18.88 -3.88 -22.34
C LYS A 278 -19.86 -3.53 -21.21
N ASN A 279 -19.44 -2.66 -20.30
CA ASN A 279 -20.27 -2.24 -19.17
C ASN A 279 -21.24 -1.12 -19.57
N ALA A 280 -20.86 -0.26 -20.52
CA ALA A 280 -21.75 0.75 -21.10
C ALA A 280 -22.95 0.08 -21.81
N LEU A 281 -22.73 -0.96 -22.62
CA LEU A 281 -23.81 -1.73 -23.28
C LEU A 281 -24.78 -2.41 -22.30
N ARG A 282 -24.29 -2.82 -21.12
CA ARG A 282 -25.14 -3.39 -20.06
C ARG A 282 -25.98 -2.32 -19.39
N LEU A 283 -25.40 -1.16 -19.15
CA LEU A 283 -26.06 -0.02 -18.53
C LEU A 283 -27.13 0.58 -19.46
N GLU A 284 -26.90 0.61 -20.78
CA GLU A 284 -27.91 1.02 -21.78
C GLU A 284 -29.18 0.17 -21.74
N LYS A 285 -29.05 -1.15 -21.53
CA LYS A 285 -30.19 -2.05 -21.42
C LYS A 285 -31.04 -1.80 -20.18
N VAL A 286 -30.46 -1.21 -19.13
CA VAL A 286 -31.12 -0.91 -17.85
C VAL A 286 -31.77 0.47 -17.88
N LEU A 287 -31.16 1.45 -18.56
CA LEU A 287 -31.59 2.85 -18.58
C LEU A 287 -32.62 3.18 -19.69
N LYS A 288 -33.50 2.24 -20.04
CA LYS A 288 -34.37 2.40 -21.22
C LYS A 288 -35.32 3.62 -21.16
N ASP A 289 -35.57 4.18 -19.98
CA ASP A 289 -36.63 5.18 -19.79
C ASP A 289 -36.13 6.63 -19.53
N ASP A 290 -34.82 6.87 -19.34
CA ASP A 290 -34.29 8.25 -19.13
C ASP A 290 -33.56 8.80 -20.38
N ASN A 291 -34.19 9.79 -21.02
CA ASN A 291 -33.78 10.38 -22.29
C ASN A 291 -32.43 11.14 -22.29
N LEU A 292 -31.98 11.66 -21.14
CA LEU A 292 -30.77 12.51 -21.10
C LEU A 292 -29.48 11.70 -20.89
N LEU A 293 -29.55 10.68 -20.04
CA LEU A 293 -28.44 9.77 -19.78
C LEU A 293 -28.22 8.80 -20.93
N ASN A 294 -29.30 8.33 -21.54
CA ASN A 294 -29.26 7.40 -22.67
C ASN A 294 -28.57 8.05 -23.89
N LYS A 295 -28.80 9.35 -24.14
CA LYS A 295 -28.08 10.11 -25.18
C LYS A 295 -26.57 10.19 -24.92
N SER A 296 -26.16 10.45 -23.68
CA SER A 296 -24.73 10.51 -23.33
C SER A 296 -24.06 9.14 -23.40
N LEU A 297 -24.76 8.08 -22.99
CA LEU A 297 -24.28 6.70 -23.08
C LEU A 297 -24.07 6.26 -24.53
N ARG A 298 -25.06 6.50 -25.40
CA ARG A 298 -24.99 6.17 -26.83
C ARG A 298 -23.82 6.85 -27.52
N ARG A 299 -23.55 8.13 -27.21
CA ARG A 299 -22.41 8.89 -27.76
C ARG A 299 -21.05 8.31 -27.37
N ILE A 300 -20.96 7.66 -26.21
CA ILE A 300 -19.72 7.02 -25.73
C ILE A 300 -19.57 5.62 -26.34
N ILE A 301 -20.68 4.90 -26.55
CA ILE A 301 -20.69 3.60 -27.23
C ILE A 301 -20.34 3.75 -28.71
N SER A 302 -20.70 4.87 -29.34
CA SER A 302 -20.35 5.16 -30.74
C SER A 302 -18.90 5.60 -30.93
N ASN A 303 -18.29 6.24 -29.92
CA ASN A 303 -16.95 6.85 -29.99
C ASN A 303 -15.83 5.98 -29.40
N LYS A 304 -16.14 4.77 -28.93
CA LYS A 304 -15.19 3.73 -28.47
C LYS A 304 -15.50 2.46 -29.22
#